data_AF-A0A3C1Z6A7-F1
#
_entry.id   AF-A0A3C1Z6A7-F1
#
_cell.length_a   1.000
_cell.length_b   1.000
_cell.length_c   1.000
_cell.angle_alpha   90.00
_cell.angle_beta   90.00
_cell.angle_gamma   90.00
#
_symmetry.space_group_name_H-M   'P 1'
#
loop_
_entity.id
_entity.type
_entity.pdbx_description
1 polymer ?
#
loop_
_entity_poly.entity_id
_entity_poly.type
_entity_poly.pdbx_seq_one_letter_code
_entity_poly.pdbx_strand_id
1 'polypeptide(L)'
;MTIMLPSIEKSPDTATLELVARQRTLYEGPEIDSMLDHLIRETPHPTLSPWDIQQLLRSSRALYFDCHVEVVSGHHTGIYLRFESIARFPDLITRIASNMAEWIVETFGHDPPTGIITTSSDARLLAQRTSDLLAMQMPLRVVLTPFDHRTGRIGTDIVQGTISTGERFLALNDVTTRGMCVNKLGTVVTDHGGQVAGMMVFARRDSGQFPFMAELTGTYPFYFSADLEMPQWEPADCHLCTAKKPLFLWRDLPAW
;
A
#
# COMPACT_ATOMS: atom_id res chain seq x y z
N MET A 1 14.61 5.17 51.03
CA MET A 1 14.93 4.05 50.13
C MET A 1 13.68 3.81 49.29
N THR A 2 13.58 4.52 48.16
CA THR A 2 12.39 4.49 47.30
C THR A 2 12.44 3.23 46.45
N ILE A 3 11.50 2.32 46.69
CA ILE A 3 11.35 1.08 45.93
C ILE A 3 10.91 1.47 44.53
N MET A 4 11.81 1.38 43.55
CA MET A 4 11.43 1.43 42.14
C MET A 4 10.65 0.16 41.83
N LEU A 5 9.36 0.30 41.56
CA LEU A 5 8.54 -0.76 40.99
C LEU A 5 9.15 -1.16 39.63
N PRO A 6 9.46 -2.45 39.40
CA PRO A 6 9.94 -2.88 38.09
C PRO A 6 8.86 -2.59 37.05
N SER A 7 9.23 -1.88 35.99
CA SER A 7 8.36 -1.70 34.83
C SER A 7 8.11 -3.08 34.23
N ILE A 8 6.90 -3.60 34.41
CA ILE A 8 6.50 -4.91 33.87
C ILE A 8 6.43 -4.76 32.35
N GLU A 9 7.42 -5.31 31.65
CA GLU A 9 7.32 -5.54 30.21
C GLU A 9 6.08 -6.41 29.95
N LYS A 10 5.14 -5.91 29.14
CA LYS A 10 3.89 -6.64 28.83
C LYS A 10 4.22 -7.87 27.99
N SER A 11 3.52 -8.98 28.24
CA SER A 11 3.64 -10.15 27.38
C SER A 11 3.11 -9.84 25.97
N PRO A 12 3.64 -10.51 24.92
CA PRO A 12 3.20 -10.31 23.54
C PRO A 12 1.67 -10.52 23.34
N ASP A 13 1.09 -11.50 24.03
CA ASP A 13 -0.34 -11.81 23.94
C ASP A 13 -1.21 -10.70 24.52
N THR A 14 -0.82 -10.13 25.66
CA THR A 14 -1.54 -9.01 26.28
C THR A 14 -1.46 -7.76 25.40
N ALA A 15 -0.30 -7.44 24.83
CA ALA A 15 -0.14 -6.30 23.94
C ALA A 15 -0.99 -6.43 22.67
N THR A 16 -1.09 -7.64 22.13
CA THR A 16 -1.91 -7.96 20.96
C THR A 16 -3.40 -7.76 21.24
N LEU A 17 -3.90 -8.31 22.36
CA LEU A 17 -5.30 -8.17 22.76
C LEU A 17 -5.68 -6.70 23.02
N GLU A 18 -4.79 -5.94 23.68
CA GLU A 18 -5.00 -4.50 23.90
C GLU A 18 -5.03 -3.70 22.60
N LEU A 19 -4.16 -4.01 21.63
CA LEU A 19 -4.16 -3.36 20.33
C LEU A 19 -5.48 -3.61 19.60
N VAL A 20 -5.93 -4.87 19.55
CA VAL A 20 -7.21 -5.26 18.93
C VAL A 20 -8.39 -4.56 19.59
N ALA A 21 -8.45 -4.56 20.93
CA ALA A 21 -9.52 -3.89 21.67
C ALA A 21 -9.56 -2.39 21.36
N ARG A 22 -8.39 -1.72 21.34
CA ARG A 22 -8.30 -0.30 21.00
C ARG A 22 -8.76 -0.01 19.58
N GLN A 23 -8.36 -0.82 18.59
CA GLN A 23 -8.82 -0.63 17.21
C GLN A 23 -10.34 -0.77 17.10
N ARG A 24 -10.94 -1.77 17.77
CA ARG A 24 -12.41 -1.95 17.77
C ARG A 24 -13.14 -0.76 18.37
N THR A 25 -12.73 -0.34 19.57
CA THR A 25 -13.32 0.83 20.23
C THR A 25 -13.20 2.08 19.37
N LEU A 26 -12.04 2.29 18.73
CA LEU A 26 -11.84 3.45 17.85
C LEU A 26 -12.81 3.43 16.65
N TYR A 27 -12.91 2.32 15.94
CA TYR A 27 -13.76 2.22 14.74
C TYR A 27 -15.26 2.19 15.03
N GLU A 28 -15.66 1.81 16.25
CA GLU A 28 -17.05 1.93 16.72
C GLU A 28 -17.39 3.35 17.18
N GLY A 29 -16.37 4.16 17.49
CA GLY A 29 -16.52 5.54 17.91
C GLY A 29 -16.75 6.53 16.76
N PRO A 30 -17.08 7.80 17.09
CA PRO A 30 -17.19 8.88 16.10
C PRO A 30 -15.83 9.48 15.71
N GLU A 31 -14.78 9.26 16.52
CA GLU A 31 -13.45 9.89 16.33
C GLU A 31 -12.73 9.38 15.07
N ILE A 32 -12.99 8.14 14.67
CA ILE A 32 -12.34 7.51 13.50
C ILE A 32 -12.58 8.28 12.21
N ASP A 33 -13.74 8.93 12.01
CA ASP A 33 -14.01 9.69 10.79
C ASP A 33 -13.06 10.89 10.68
N SER A 34 -12.94 11.65 11.76
CA SER A 34 -11.99 12.75 11.87
C SER A 34 -10.55 12.26 11.69
N MET A 35 -10.17 11.16 12.34
CA MET A 35 -8.81 10.62 12.21
C MET A 35 -8.48 10.20 10.78
N LEU A 36 -9.43 9.60 10.06
CA LEU A 36 -9.25 9.25 8.64
C LEU A 36 -9.13 10.50 7.77
N ASP A 37 -9.97 11.52 7.99
CA ASP A 37 -9.94 12.76 7.22
C ASP A 37 -8.60 13.49 7.36
N HIS A 38 -8.02 13.52 8.56
CA HIS A 38 -6.71 14.15 8.79
C HIS A 38 -5.56 13.43 8.10
N LEU A 39 -5.70 12.14 7.74
CA LEU A 39 -4.68 11.40 7.02
C LEU A 39 -4.74 11.63 5.51
N ILE A 40 -5.92 11.87 4.96
CA ILE A 40 -6.15 11.91 3.52
C ILE A 40 -5.71 13.28 3.00
N ARG A 41 -4.70 13.27 2.13
CA ARG A 41 -4.26 14.47 1.43
C ARG A 41 -4.94 14.59 0.08
N GLU A 42 -5.12 15.83 -0.37
CA GLU A 42 -5.58 16.09 -1.73
C GLU A 42 -4.56 15.58 -2.75
N THR A 43 -5.05 14.97 -3.83
CA THR A 43 -4.23 14.49 -4.93
C THR A 43 -4.45 15.36 -6.17
N PRO A 44 -3.44 15.52 -7.07
CA PRO A 44 -3.59 16.36 -8.26
C PRO A 44 -4.60 15.83 -9.28
N HIS A 45 -4.87 14.52 -9.26
CA HIS A 45 -5.81 13.82 -10.12
C HIS A 45 -6.73 12.95 -9.26
N PRO A 46 -7.60 13.55 -8.42
CA PRO A 46 -8.43 12.80 -7.50
C PRO A 46 -9.60 12.21 -8.29
N THR A 47 -9.40 11.01 -8.81
CA THR A 47 -10.48 10.25 -9.44
C THR A 47 -11.34 9.56 -8.37
N LEU A 48 -10.85 9.32 -7.14
CA LEU A 48 -11.66 9.06 -5.94
C LEU A 48 -11.71 10.32 -5.09
N SER A 49 -12.89 10.67 -4.58
CA SER A 49 -13.02 11.81 -3.65
C SER A 49 -12.43 11.47 -2.28
N PRO A 50 -12.01 12.47 -1.48
CA PRO A 50 -11.58 12.23 -0.09
C PRO A 50 -12.61 11.46 0.73
N TRP A 51 -13.89 11.76 0.55
CA TRP A 51 -14.99 11.02 1.20
C TRP A 51 -15.00 9.54 0.78
N ASP A 52 -14.79 9.24 -0.50
CA ASP A 52 -14.75 7.85 -0.98
C ASP A 52 -13.60 7.07 -0.38
N ILE A 53 -12.43 7.70 -0.27
CA ILE A 53 -11.24 7.13 0.37
C ILE A 53 -11.52 6.89 1.85
N GLN A 54 -12.10 7.86 2.55
CA GLN A 54 -12.47 7.74 3.97
C GLN A 54 -13.43 6.56 4.19
N GLN A 55 -14.51 6.46 3.40
CA GLN A 55 -15.49 5.38 3.51
C GLN A 55 -14.87 4.01 3.21
N LEU A 56 -13.97 3.94 2.22
CA LEU A 56 -13.23 2.73 1.89
C LEU A 56 -12.35 2.28 3.07
N LEU A 57 -11.56 3.18 3.64
CA LEU A 57 -10.69 2.90 4.78
C LEU A 57 -11.49 2.53 6.03
N ARG A 58 -12.59 3.24 6.31
CA ARG A 58 -13.50 2.97 7.43
C ARG A 58 -14.13 1.58 7.31
N SER A 59 -14.72 1.26 6.17
CA SER A 59 -15.44 0.01 5.94
C SER A 59 -14.50 -1.21 5.95
N SER A 60 -13.30 -1.04 5.39
CA SER A 60 -12.32 -2.12 5.32
C SER A 60 -11.56 -2.34 6.62
N ARG A 61 -11.55 -1.38 7.56
CA ARG A 61 -10.73 -1.45 8.78
C ARG A 61 -9.24 -1.63 8.45
N ALA A 62 -8.79 -0.95 7.39
CA ALA A 62 -7.45 -1.12 6.85
C ALA A 62 -6.35 -0.44 7.66
N LEU A 63 -6.69 0.56 8.47
CA LEU A 63 -5.72 1.35 9.23
C LEU A 63 -5.68 0.95 10.70
N TYR A 64 -4.47 0.73 11.19
CA TYR A 64 -4.16 0.55 12.61
C TYR A 64 -3.64 1.88 13.13
N PHE A 65 -4.30 2.45 14.13
CA PHE A 65 -3.89 3.68 14.81
C PHE A 65 -3.26 3.39 16.16
N ASP A 66 -2.49 4.35 16.70
CA ASP A 66 -1.84 4.22 18.01
C ASP A 66 -1.11 2.89 18.17
N CYS A 67 -0.41 2.49 17.11
CA CYS A 67 0.38 1.27 17.05
C CYS A 67 1.88 1.65 17.03
N HIS A 68 2.75 0.64 17.10
CA HIS A 68 4.18 0.81 16.92
C HIS A 68 4.65 -0.36 16.08
N VAL A 69 4.85 -0.10 14.79
CA VAL A 69 5.02 -1.16 13.78
C VAL A 69 6.33 -0.97 13.04
N GLU A 70 7.16 -2.02 13.04
CA GLU A 70 8.31 -2.14 12.13
C GLU A 70 7.82 -2.61 10.76
N VAL A 71 8.00 -1.77 9.75
CA VAL A 71 7.63 -2.06 8.36
C VAL A 71 8.77 -2.77 7.62
N VAL A 72 8.52 -3.22 6.38
CA VAL A 72 9.49 -3.96 5.55
C VAL A 72 10.85 -3.27 5.41
N SER A 73 10.89 -1.93 5.48
CA SER A 73 12.13 -1.14 5.42
C SER A 73 12.94 -1.10 6.71
N GLY A 74 12.46 -1.71 7.81
CA GLY A 74 13.01 -1.55 9.16
C GLY A 74 12.61 -0.23 9.85
N HIS A 75 11.89 0.66 9.16
CA HIS A 75 11.38 1.88 9.77
C HIS A 75 10.19 1.58 10.67
N HIS A 76 9.95 2.46 11.63
CA HIS A 76 8.82 2.36 12.56
C HIS A 76 7.73 3.36 12.18
N THR A 77 6.47 2.98 12.39
CA THR A 77 5.33 3.90 12.19
C THR A 77 4.30 3.76 13.31
N GLY A 78 3.58 4.86 13.55
CA GLY A 78 2.47 4.94 14.48
C GLY A 78 1.12 4.54 13.87
N ILE A 79 1.07 4.49 12.54
CA ILE A 79 -0.14 4.19 11.77
C ILE A 79 0.23 3.19 10.67
N TYR A 80 -0.47 2.07 10.59
CA TYR A 80 -0.18 1.04 9.60
C TYR A 80 -1.39 0.76 8.70
N LEU A 81 -1.20 0.86 7.39
CA LEU A 81 -2.18 0.45 6.39
C LEU A 81 -1.92 -1.01 6.01
N ARG A 82 -2.93 -1.86 6.22
CA ARG A 82 -2.96 -3.26 5.82
C ARG A 82 -3.89 -3.43 4.61
N PHE A 83 -3.30 -3.61 3.44
CA PHE A 83 -4.08 -3.77 2.21
C PHE A 83 -4.90 -5.07 2.21
N GLU A 84 -4.45 -6.12 2.88
CA GLU A 84 -5.16 -7.39 3.01
C GLU A 84 -6.53 -7.24 3.70
N SER A 85 -6.74 -6.16 4.47
CA SER A 85 -8.06 -5.82 5.00
C SER A 85 -9.01 -5.37 3.89
N ILE A 86 -8.53 -4.57 2.93
CA ILE A 86 -9.29 -4.07 1.77
C ILE A 86 -9.55 -5.21 0.78
N ALA A 87 -8.55 -6.05 0.55
CA ALA A 87 -8.59 -7.19 -0.38
C ALA A 87 -9.73 -8.18 -0.11
N ARG A 88 -10.26 -8.21 1.11
CA ARG A 88 -11.41 -9.05 1.51
C ARG A 88 -12.75 -8.57 0.97
N PHE A 89 -12.82 -7.36 0.44
CA PHE A 89 -14.06 -6.73 -0.04
C PHE A 89 -14.01 -6.54 -1.56
N PRO A 90 -14.61 -7.46 -2.35
CA PRO A 90 -14.59 -7.39 -3.81
C PRO A 90 -15.16 -6.08 -4.39
N ASP A 91 -16.14 -5.47 -3.71
CA ASP A 91 -16.71 -4.18 -4.12
C ASP A 91 -15.70 -3.03 -3.95
N LEU A 92 -14.89 -3.06 -2.88
CA LEU A 92 -13.83 -2.06 -2.67
C LEU A 92 -12.71 -2.25 -3.69
N ILE A 93 -12.32 -3.49 -3.99
CA ILE A 93 -11.37 -3.80 -5.07
C ILE A 93 -11.89 -3.31 -6.41
N THR A 94 -13.17 -3.54 -6.72
CA THR A 94 -13.80 -3.04 -7.95
C THR A 94 -13.78 -1.52 -7.99
N ARG A 95 -14.09 -0.85 -6.89
CA ARG A 95 -14.07 0.62 -6.82
C ARG A 95 -12.69 1.20 -7.10
N ILE A 96 -11.65 0.67 -6.46
CA ILE A 96 -10.26 1.09 -6.71
C ILE A 96 -9.85 0.80 -8.15
N ALA A 97 -10.16 -0.41 -8.64
CA ALA A 97 -9.81 -0.85 -9.98
C ALA A 97 -10.51 -0.05 -11.09
N SER A 98 -11.77 0.36 -10.90
CA SER A 98 -12.46 1.28 -11.82
C SER A 98 -11.72 2.59 -11.95
N ASN A 99 -11.20 3.09 -10.83
CA ASN A 99 -10.47 4.35 -10.81
C ASN A 99 -9.09 4.24 -11.47
N MET A 100 -8.40 3.12 -11.26
CA MET A 100 -7.18 2.79 -12.00
C MET A 100 -7.47 2.66 -13.50
N ALA A 101 -8.58 2.02 -13.88
CA ALA A 101 -8.98 1.86 -15.27
C ALA A 101 -9.27 3.19 -15.96
N GLU A 102 -9.97 4.11 -15.30
CA GLU A 102 -10.20 5.49 -15.78
C GLU A 102 -8.88 6.19 -16.06
N TRP A 103 -7.95 6.21 -15.09
CA TRP A 103 -6.65 6.83 -15.26
C TRP A 103 -5.83 6.20 -16.42
N ILE A 104 -5.88 4.87 -16.58
CA ILE A 104 -5.21 4.18 -17.68
C ILE A 104 -5.75 4.68 -19.03
N VAL A 105 -7.07 4.78 -19.18
CA VAL A 105 -7.70 5.21 -20.44
C VAL A 105 -7.34 6.65 -20.76
N GLU A 106 -7.40 7.54 -19.77
CA GLU A 106 -7.04 8.95 -19.93
C GLU A 106 -5.56 9.13 -20.30
N THR A 107 -4.68 8.36 -19.66
CA THR A 107 -3.23 8.52 -19.82
C THR A 107 -2.69 7.83 -21.07
N PHE A 108 -3.25 6.67 -21.43
CA PHE A 108 -2.68 5.77 -22.45
C PHE A 108 -3.64 5.47 -23.61
N GLY A 109 -4.75 6.20 -23.77
CA GLY A 109 -5.72 5.97 -24.84
C GLY A 109 -5.14 6.01 -26.26
N HIS A 110 -4.07 6.79 -26.48
CA HIS A 110 -3.40 6.88 -27.79
C HIS A 110 -2.34 5.80 -28.04
N ASP A 111 -1.71 5.31 -26.99
CA ASP A 111 -0.63 4.31 -27.06
C ASP A 111 -0.76 3.35 -25.86
N PRO A 112 -1.69 2.38 -25.95
CA PRO A 112 -2.00 1.48 -24.84
C PRO A 112 -0.82 0.59 -24.43
N PRO A 113 -0.59 0.40 -23.11
CA PRO A 113 0.36 -0.61 -22.65
C PRO A 113 -0.15 -2.01 -23.00
N THR A 114 0.78 -2.95 -23.08
CA THR A 114 0.50 -4.37 -23.33
C THR A 114 -0.07 -5.07 -22.10
N GLY A 115 0.23 -4.57 -20.89
CA GLY A 115 -0.23 -5.20 -19.66
C GLY A 115 0.15 -4.49 -18.37
N ILE A 116 -0.19 -5.13 -17.26
CA ILE A 116 0.12 -4.75 -15.89
C ILE A 116 1.03 -5.83 -15.31
N ILE A 117 2.20 -5.46 -14.80
CA ILE A 117 2.99 -6.30 -13.92
C ILE A 117 2.66 -5.98 -12.46
N THR A 118 2.49 -7.02 -11.65
CA THR A 118 2.33 -6.90 -10.21
C THR A 118 2.89 -8.12 -9.50
N THR A 119 2.79 -8.14 -8.18
CA THR A 119 3.23 -9.25 -7.36
C THR A 119 2.14 -10.32 -7.24
N SER A 120 2.52 -11.56 -6.88
CA SER A 120 1.58 -12.62 -6.54
C SER A 120 0.85 -12.44 -5.19
N SER A 121 1.01 -11.28 -4.55
CA SER A 121 0.29 -10.89 -3.33
C SER A 121 -1.16 -10.48 -3.65
N ASP A 122 -1.88 -9.92 -2.68
CA ASP A 122 -3.23 -9.39 -2.87
C ASP A 122 -3.29 -8.20 -3.86
N ALA A 123 -2.15 -7.56 -4.18
CA ALA A 123 -2.08 -6.57 -5.26
C ALA A 123 -2.55 -7.12 -6.62
N ARG A 124 -2.46 -8.44 -6.84
CA ARG A 124 -2.98 -9.13 -8.04
C ARG A 124 -4.49 -8.92 -8.24
N LEU A 125 -5.25 -8.71 -7.16
CA LEU A 125 -6.70 -8.52 -7.23
C LEU A 125 -7.03 -7.19 -7.91
N LEU A 126 -6.25 -6.14 -7.64
CA LEU A 126 -6.38 -4.85 -8.31
C LEU A 126 -6.01 -4.98 -9.79
N ALA A 127 -4.88 -5.62 -10.11
CA ALA A 127 -4.44 -5.78 -11.49
C ALA A 127 -5.44 -6.58 -12.33
N GLN A 128 -5.93 -7.71 -11.79
CA GLN A 128 -6.92 -8.54 -12.48
C GLN A 128 -8.23 -7.78 -12.70
N ARG A 129 -8.75 -7.13 -11.65
CA ARG A 129 -10.02 -6.41 -11.75
C ARG A 129 -9.92 -5.22 -12.72
N THR A 130 -8.79 -4.51 -12.71
CA THR A 130 -8.53 -3.40 -13.63
C THR A 130 -8.46 -3.89 -15.08
N SER A 131 -7.75 -4.99 -15.32
CA SER A 131 -7.70 -5.67 -16.63
C SER A 131 -9.10 -6.08 -17.10
N ASP A 132 -9.91 -6.69 -16.23
CA ASP A 132 -11.26 -7.16 -16.57
C ASP A 132 -12.19 -6.00 -16.97
N LEU A 133 -12.11 -4.87 -16.26
CA LEU A 133 -12.89 -3.67 -16.57
C LEU A 133 -12.53 -3.05 -17.92
N LEU A 134 -11.29 -3.22 -18.36
CA LEU A 134 -10.78 -2.69 -19.63
C LEU A 134 -10.88 -3.68 -20.80
N ALA A 135 -11.29 -4.93 -20.56
CA ALA A 135 -11.17 -6.03 -21.51
C ALA A 135 -11.76 -5.78 -22.91
N MET A 136 -12.82 -4.95 -23.03
CA MET A 136 -13.48 -4.68 -24.32
C MET A 136 -12.86 -3.51 -25.09
N GLN A 137 -12.11 -2.62 -24.43
CA GLN A 137 -11.61 -1.38 -25.02
C GLN A 137 -10.09 -1.31 -25.08
N MET A 138 -9.42 -1.85 -24.06
CA MET A 138 -7.98 -1.83 -23.90
C MET A 138 -7.55 -3.10 -23.15
N PRO A 139 -7.51 -4.27 -23.82
CA PRO A 139 -7.16 -5.53 -23.16
C PRO A 139 -5.74 -5.46 -22.61
N LEU A 140 -5.58 -5.64 -21.30
CA LEU A 140 -4.29 -5.65 -20.61
C LEU A 140 -3.98 -7.06 -20.13
N ARG A 141 -2.76 -7.55 -20.34
CA ARG A 141 -2.32 -8.81 -19.73
C ARG A 141 -1.87 -8.58 -18.30
N VAL A 142 -2.18 -9.49 -17.39
CA VAL A 142 -1.64 -9.47 -16.02
C VAL A 142 -0.44 -10.43 -15.93
N VAL A 143 0.72 -9.87 -15.58
CA VAL A 143 1.97 -10.60 -15.35
C VAL A 143 2.29 -10.56 -13.85
N LEU A 144 2.66 -11.71 -13.28
CA LEU A 144 2.95 -11.83 -11.85
C LEU A 144 4.42 -12.17 -11.61
N THR A 145 5.00 -11.50 -10.63
CA THR A 145 6.29 -11.82 -10.02
C THR A 145 6.08 -12.32 -8.58
N PRO A 146 6.94 -13.20 -8.01
CA PRO A 146 6.65 -13.79 -6.71
C PRO A 146 6.79 -12.77 -5.58
N PHE A 147 6.00 -12.96 -4.53
CA PHE A 147 6.05 -12.20 -3.28
C PHE A 147 6.30 -13.12 -2.09
N ASP A 148 7.30 -12.78 -1.27
CA ASP A 148 7.57 -13.51 -0.03
C ASP A 148 6.85 -12.83 1.14
N HIS A 149 5.75 -13.42 1.61
CA HIS A 149 4.96 -12.91 2.74
C HIS A 149 5.72 -12.88 4.08
N ARG A 150 6.82 -13.63 4.22
CA ARG A 150 7.64 -13.60 5.44
C ARG A 150 8.57 -12.38 5.44
N THR A 151 9.15 -12.06 4.29
CA THR A 151 10.17 -11.00 4.19
C THR A 151 9.66 -9.70 3.58
N GLY A 152 8.50 -9.71 2.94
CA GLY A 152 7.95 -8.58 2.17
C GLY A 152 8.71 -8.31 0.87
N ARG A 153 9.56 -9.26 0.42
CA ARG A 153 10.40 -9.08 -0.77
C ARG A 153 9.66 -9.47 -2.04
N ILE A 154 9.92 -8.70 -3.09
CA ILE A 154 9.48 -8.96 -4.46
C ILE A 154 10.61 -9.69 -5.19
N GLY A 155 10.31 -10.86 -5.74
CA GLY A 155 11.25 -11.60 -6.58
C GLY A 155 11.46 -10.93 -7.94
N THR A 156 12.39 -11.46 -8.72
CA THR A 156 12.67 -10.96 -10.08
C THR A 156 12.10 -11.85 -11.16
N ASP A 157 11.78 -13.10 -10.85
CA ASP A 157 11.24 -14.06 -11.81
C ASP A 157 9.79 -13.73 -12.20
N ILE A 158 9.36 -14.25 -13.35
CA ILE A 158 7.94 -14.24 -13.76
C ILE A 158 7.34 -15.60 -13.41
N VAL A 159 6.29 -15.59 -12.58
CA VAL A 159 5.56 -16.81 -12.18
C VAL A 159 4.23 -16.98 -12.94
N GLN A 160 3.74 -15.93 -13.59
CA GLN A 160 2.57 -15.98 -14.46
C GLN A 160 2.65 -14.92 -15.56
N GLY A 161 2.29 -15.29 -16.79
CA GLY A 161 2.34 -14.40 -17.95
C GLY A 161 3.74 -14.33 -18.57
N THR A 162 3.94 -13.41 -19.51
CA THR A 162 5.22 -13.20 -20.20
C THR A 162 5.42 -11.72 -20.50
N ILE A 163 6.69 -11.31 -20.53
CA ILE A 163 7.14 -10.02 -21.04
C ILE A 163 8.03 -10.32 -22.23
N SER A 164 7.66 -9.80 -23.40
CA SER A 164 8.45 -9.91 -24.63
C SER A 164 9.19 -8.60 -24.87
N THR A 165 10.30 -8.68 -25.61
CA THR A 165 11.13 -7.51 -25.91
C THR A 165 10.32 -6.37 -26.54
N GLY A 166 10.43 -5.18 -25.97
CA GLY A 166 9.78 -3.96 -26.44
C GLY A 166 8.32 -3.79 -25.99
N GLU A 167 7.71 -4.79 -25.36
CA GLU A 167 6.36 -4.65 -24.82
C GLU A 167 6.32 -3.67 -23.65
N ARG A 168 5.24 -2.89 -23.55
CA ARG A 168 5.08 -1.81 -22.59
C ARG A 168 4.21 -2.27 -21.43
N PHE A 169 4.66 -2.11 -20.19
CA PHE A 169 3.94 -2.57 -19.01
C PHE A 169 3.76 -1.46 -17.96
N LEU A 170 2.60 -1.47 -17.31
CA LEU A 170 2.34 -0.70 -16.11
C LEU A 170 2.82 -1.49 -14.89
N ALA A 171 3.58 -0.85 -13.99
CA ALA A 171 3.95 -1.46 -12.71
C ALA A 171 2.91 -1.12 -11.63
N LEU A 172 2.19 -2.12 -11.14
CA LEU A 172 1.16 -1.97 -10.10
C LEU A 172 1.61 -2.59 -8.78
N ASN A 173 1.56 -1.82 -7.69
CA ASN A 173 1.60 -2.38 -6.33
C ASN A 173 0.36 -1.98 -5.52
N ASP A 174 0.13 -2.61 -4.38
CA ASP A 174 -0.92 -2.21 -3.45
C ASP A 174 -0.60 -0.88 -2.77
N VAL A 175 0.56 -0.80 -2.12
CA VAL A 175 1.00 0.38 -1.36
C VAL A 175 2.42 0.75 -1.74
N THR A 176 2.73 2.04 -1.65
CA THR A 176 4.11 2.53 -1.68
C THR A 176 4.36 3.51 -0.55
N THR A 177 5.57 3.47 -0.03
CA THR A 177 6.09 4.49 0.89
C THR A 177 7.21 5.24 0.19
N ARG A 178 8.30 4.54 -0.11
CA ARG A 178 9.54 5.13 -0.66
C ARG A 178 9.67 4.98 -2.16
N GLY A 179 8.70 4.35 -2.84
CA GLY A 179 8.81 4.04 -4.28
C GLY A 179 9.53 2.74 -4.62
N MET A 180 10.29 2.17 -3.67
CA MET A 180 11.16 1.02 -3.93
C MET A 180 10.44 -0.22 -4.47
N CYS A 181 9.27 -0.58 -3.93
CA CYS A 181 8.55 -1.79 -4.35
C CYS A 181 7.98 -1.66 -5.77
N VAL A 182 7.33 -0.54 -6.08
CA VAL A 182 6.78 -0.30 -7.43
C VAL A 182 7.89 -0.10 -8.46
N ASN A 183 9.00 0.56 -8.08
CA ASN A 183 10.17 0.64 -8.94
C ASN A 183 10.81 -0.73 -9.20
N LYS A 184 10.84 -1.61 -8.20
CA LYS A 184 11.35 -2.98 -8.38
C LYS A 184 10.54 -3.75 -9.43
N LEU A 185 9.22 -3.58 -9.48
CA LEU A 185 8.38 -4.13 -10.55
C LEU A 185 8.76 -3.56 -11.91
N GLY A 186 9.03 -2.25 -11.99
CA GLY A 186 9.57 -1.62 -13.21
C GLY A 186 10.91 -2.23 -13.64
N THR A 187 11.80 -2.53 -12.68
CA THR A 187 13.07 -3.24 -12.96
C THR A 187 12.82 -4.65 -13.51
N VAL A 188 11.82 -5.39 -12.98
CA VAL A 188 11.47 -6.71 -13.53
C VAL A 188 11.04 -6.60 -15.00
N VAL A 189 10.29 -5.56 -15.36
CA VAL A 189 9.92 -5.30 -16.77
C VAL A 189 11.16 -5.12 -17.64
N THR A 190 12.08 -4.25 -17.24
CA THR A 190 13.28 -3.95 -18.04
C THR A 190 14.24 -5.12 -18.11
N ASP A 191 14.40 -5.88 -17.02
CA ASP A 191 15.27 -7.06 -16.97
C ASP A 191 14.79 -8.17 -17.92
N HIS A 192 13.48 -8.20 -18.23
CA HIS A 192 12.87 -9.12 -19.20
C HIS A 192 12.71 -8.50 -20.61
N GLY A 193 13.38 -7.38 -20.88
CA GLY A 193 13.41 -6.72 -22.19
C GLY A 193 12.17 -5.86 -22.52
N GLY A 194 11.23 -5.72 -21.59
CA GLY A 194 10.09 -4.81 -21.72
C GLY A 194 10.45 -3.35 -21.44
N GLN A 195 9.43 -2.50 -21.51
CA GLN A 195 9.52 -1.06 -21.23
C GLN A 195 8.48 -0.67 -20.18
N VAL A 196 8.85 0.20 -19.24
CA VAL A 196 7.91 0.71 -18.24
C VAL A 196 7.07 1.83 -18.85
N ALA A 197 5.76 1.62 -18.97
CA ALA A 197 4.82 2.62 -19.50
C ALA A 197 4.43 3.67 -18.43
N GLY A 198 4.35 3.23 -17.18
CA GLY A 198 3.87 4.01 -16.05
C GLY A 198 3.82 3.16 -14.79
N MET A 199 3.47 3.79 -13.68
CA MET A 199 3.40 3.17 -12.37
C MET A 199 2.08 3.50 -11.69
N MET A 200 1.55 2.56 -10.91
CA MET A 200 0.32 2.77 -10.16
C MET A 200 0.36 2.06 -8.82
N VAL A 201 -0.29 2.67 -7.83
CA VAL A 201 -0.54 2.06 -6.54
C VAL A 201 -1.95 2.35 -6.07
N PHE A 202 -2.49 1.54 -5.16
CA PHE A 202 -3.70 1.96 -4.45
C PHE A 202 -3.37 3.12 -3.50
N ALA A 203 -2.39 2.97 -2.60
CA ALA A 203 -2.07 4.01 -1.63
C ALA A 203 -0.59 4.44 -1.66
N ARG A 204 -0.36 5.75 -1.75
CA ARG A 204 0.89 6.39 -1.30
C ARG A 204 0.76 6.68 0.18
N ARG A 205 1.64 6.10 0.99
CA ARG A 205 1.70 6.29 2.45
C ARG A 205 3.03 6.91 2.86
N ASP A 206 3.17 8.19 2.54
CA ASP A 206 4.38 8.99 2.70
C ASP A 206 4.01 10.40 3.20
N SER A 207 4.79 10.95 4.11
CA SER A 207 4.69 12.34 4.59
C SER A 207 5.47 13.33 3.71
N GLY A 208 6.04 12.89 2.58
CA GLY A 208 6.92 13.70 1.73
C GLY A 208 8.38 13.64 2.17
N GLN A 209 8.73 12.68 3.03
CA GLN A 209 10.07 12.56 3.62
C GLN A 209 11.06 11.80 2.73
N PHE A 210 10.60 11.22 1.60
CA PHE A 210 11.41 10.37 0.74
C PHE A 210 11.58 10.93 -0.68
N PRO A 211 12.79 11.38 -1.06
CA PRO A 211 13.02 12.06 -2.34
C PRO A 211 12.80 11.14 -3.56
N PHE A 212 13.00 9.83 -3.41
CA PHE A 212 12.87 8.89 -4.53
C PHE A 212 11.44 8.82 -5.07
N MET A 213 10.42 9.07 -4.25
CA MET A 213 9.03 9.17 -4.75
C MET A 213 8.87 10.33 -5.74
N ALA A 214 9.46 11.49 -5.45
CA ALA A 214 9.40 12.65 -6.34
C ALA A 214 10.10 12.37 -7.68
N GLU A 215 11.23 11.67 -7.64
CA GLU A 215 11.95 11.22 -8.85
C GLU A 215 11.09 10.29 -9.70
N LEU A 216 10.47 9.27 -9.09
CA LEU A 216 9.60 8.34 -9.82
C LEU A 216 8.40 9.05 -10.47
N THR A 217 7.72 9.93 -9.73
CA THR A 217 6.58 10.70 -10.25
C THR A 217 6.96 11.73 -11.31
N GLY A 218 8.23 12.19 -11.33
CA GLY A 218 8.75 13.06 -12.38
C GLY A 218 9.22 12.30 -13.62
N THR A 219 9.50 11.00 -13.49
CA THR A 219 10.03 10.17 -14.59
C THR A 219 8.93 9.42 -15.34
N TYR A 220 7.92 8.93 -14.63
CA TYR A 220 6.86 8.09 -15.20
C TYR A 220 5.48 8.71 -14.94
N PRO A 221 4.49 8.51 -15.84
CA PRO A 221 3.09 8.64 -15.46
C PRO A 221 2.85 7.78 -14.22
N PHE A 222 2.46 8.41 -13.12
CA PHE A 222 2.36 7.78 -11.82
C PHE A 222 1.00 8.06 -11.20
N TYR A 223 0.29 6.99 -10.81
CA TYR A 223 -1.03 7.08 -10.23
C TYR A 223 -1.10 6.50 -8.81
N PHE A 224 -1.85 7.15 -7.94
CA PHE A 224 -2.24 6.63 -6.64
C PHE A 224 -3.69 7.01 -6.32
N SER A 225 -4.52 6.03 -5.97
CA SER A 225 -5.93 6.28 -5.61
C SER A 225 -6.08 7.04 -4.29
N ALA A 226 -5.20 6.77 -3.32
CA ALA A 226 -5.18 7.43 -2.03
C ALA A 226 -3.78 7.96 -1.72
N ASP A 227 -3.73 9.17 -1.16
CA ASP A 227 -2.52 9.75 -0.61
C ASP A 227 -2.68 10.00 0.88
N LEU A 228 -1.86 9.33 1.68
CA LEU A 228 -2.01 9.25 3.12
C LEU A 228 -0.76 9.78 3.81
N GLU A 229 -0.95 10.74 4.70
CA GLU A 229 0.10 11.25 5.57
C GLU A 229 0.40 10.24 6.68
N MET A 230 1.41 9.40 6.44
CA MET A 230 1.78 8.31 7.35
C MET A 230 3.27 8.36 7.64
N PRO A 231 3.71 9.11 8.68
CA PRO A 231 5.11 9.29 8.98
C PRO A 231 5.77 7.97 9.39
N GLN A 232 7.05 7.85 9.03
CA GLN A 232 7.90 6.74 9.43
C GLN A 232 9.22 7.26 9.96
N TRP A 233 9.76 6.60 10.97
CA TRP A 233 11.00 6.99 11.64
C TRP A 233 12.00 5.86 11.57
N GLU A 234 13.28 6.20 11.46
CA GLU A 234 14.34 5.25 11.79
C GLU A 234 14.20 4.84 13.27
N PRO A 235 14.58 3.61 13.66
CA PRO A 235 14.42 3.14 15.03
C PRO A 235 15.09 4.06 16.07
N ALA A 236 16.20 4.71 15.70
CA ALA A 236 16.94 5.64 16.55
C ALA A 236 16.16 6.93 16.86
N ASP A 237 15.29 7.38 15.95
CA ASP A 237 14.52 8.62 16.06
C ASP A 237 13.04 8.35 16.41
N CYS A 238 12.71 7.09 16.70
CA CYS A 238 11.33 6.69 16.95
C CYS A 238 10.87 7.10 18.36
N HIS A 239 9.93 8.04 18.44
CA HIS A 239 9.34 8.48 19.70
C HIS A 239 8.57 7.36 20.42
N LEU A 240 8.03 6.37 19.69
CA LEU A 240 7.34 5.20 20.26
C LEU A 240 8.31 4.23 20.94
N CYS A 241 9.53 4.09 20.40
CA CYS A 241 10.64 3.39 21.09
C CYS A 241 10.98 4.10 22.40
N THR A 242 11.12 5.42 22.38
CA THR A 242 11.42 6.24 23.58
C THR A 242 10.31 6.08 24.63
N ALA A 243 9.05 6.04 24.19
CA ALA A 243 7.88 5.81 25.04
C ALA A 243 7.68 4.33 25.45
N LYS A 244 8.58 3.41 25.04
CA LYS A 244 8.53 1.97 25.31
C LYS A 244 7.19 1.33 24.94
N LYS A 245 6.59 1.77 23.83
CA LYS A 245 5.36 1.17 23.29
C LYS A 245 5.70 -0.21 22.70
N PRO A 246 4.84 -1.24 22.89
CA PRO A 246 5.08 -2.57 22.32
C PRO A 246 5.28 -2.51 20.81
N LEU A 247 6.40 -3.05 20.31
CA LEU A 247 6.74 -3.10 18.90
C LEU A 247 6.14 -4.37 18.25
N PHE A 248 5.44 -4.17 17.13
CA PHE A 248 4.90 -5.24 16.29
C PHE A 248 5.65 -5.28 14.97
N LEU A 249 5.88 -6.47 14.43
CA LEU A 249 6.29 -6.62 13.05
C LEU A 249 5.06 -6.50 12.15
N TRP A 250 5.19 -5.85 11.00
CA TRP A 250 4.07 -5.63 10.07
C TRP A 250 3.28 -6.90 9.72
N ARG A 251 3.98 -8.03 9.59
CA ARG A 251 3.40 -9.35 9.26
C ARG A 251 2.68 -10.02 10.44
N ASP A 252 3.02 -9.63 11.66
CA ASP A 252 2.51 -10.23 12.89
C ASP A 252 1.41 -9.38 13.53
N LEU A 253 0.99 -8.30 12.88
CA LEU A 253 -0.14 -7.51 13.34
C LEU A 253 -1.40 -8.41 13.36
N PRO A 254 -2.22 -8.37 14.42
CA PRO A 254 -3.43 -9.17 14.53
C PRO A 254 -4.53 -8.64 13.59
N ALA A 255 -5.33 -9.52 13.00
CA ALA A 255 -6.61 -9.13 12.40
C ALA A 255 -7.66 -8.89 13.50
N TRP A 256 -8.71 -8.08 13.24
CA TRP A 256 -9.68 -7.70 14.26
C TRP A 256 -11.09 -7.38 13.76
#